data_AF-A0A815I1Y7-F1
#
_entry.id   AF-A0A815I1Y7-F1
#
_cell.length_a   1.000
_cell.length_b   1.000
_cell.length_c   1.000
_cell.angle_alpha   90.00
_cell.angle_beta   90.00
_cell.angle_gamma   90.00
#
_symmetry.space_group_name_H-M   'P 1'
#
loop_
_entity.id
_entity.type
_entity.pdbx_description
1 polymer ?
#
loop_
_entity_poly.entity_id
_entity_poly.type
_entity_poly.pdbx_seq_one_letter_code
_entity_poly.pdbx_strand_id
1 'polypeptide(L)'
;MHGSFCYVPQESWIFSSTIKTNILFGKVYDHNLFRNVVKATALDIDFAQLPNEENTLVGDQGVMLSGGQKARVNMARALYRNADIYLLDDPLSAVDVKVAKHLFQRSIKNDLANKICILVTHQIQFLQDATKIIVLNNGEMVQIGTYTDLLDSSTSFARLLDDIHQFEQQHSIELHQQQSILSSTCSNVDEEMLTFSKNVETKQKGAV
;
A
#
# COMPACT_ATOMS: atom_id res chain seq x y z
N MET A 1 29.31 16.20 9.98
CA MET A 1 28.48 15.74 8.87
C MET A 1 27.09 16.32 9.07
N HIS A 2 26.61 17.12 8.11
CA HIS A 2 25.25 17.65 8.12
C HIS A 2 24.54 17.08 6.90
N GLY A 3 23.39 16.45 7.10
CA GLY A 3 22.52 15.93 6.06
C GLY A 3 21.08 16.05 6.53
N SER A 4 20.19 16.41 5.62
CA SER A 4 18.75 16.47 5.91
C SER A 4 18.15 15.07 5.87
N PHE A 5 17.24 14.78 6.78
CA PHE A 5 16.52 13.50 6.80
C PHE A 5 15.01 13.71 6.65
N CYS A 6 14.35 12.68 6.13
CA CYS A 6 12.90 12.57 6.04
C CYS A 6 12.47 11.23 6.62
N TYR A 7 11.37 11.23 7.36
CA TYR A 7 10.78 10.05 7.97
C TYR A 7 9.36 9.85 7.47
N VAL A 8 9.07 8.64 7.01
CA VAL A 8 7.71 8.18 6.65
C VAL A 8 7.31 7.13 7.67
N PRO A 9 6.40 7.45 8.61
CA PRO A 9 5.92 6.50 9.61
C PRO A 9 5.01 5.43 9.01
N GLN A 10 4.94 4.28 9.68
CA GLN A 10 3.99 3.19 9.38
C GLN A 10 2.54 3.70 9.44
N GLU A 11 2.21 4.47 10.49
CA GLU A 11 0.90 5.14 10.59
C GLU A 11 0.91 6.48 9.85
N SER A 12 0.27 6.50 8.68
CA SER A 12 0.16 7.70 7.87
C SER A 12 -0.83 8.71 8.43
N TRP A 13 -0.37 9.95 8.56
CA TRP A 13 -1.17 11.06 9.09
C TRP A 13 -1.33 12.18 8.06
N ILE A 14 -2.43 12.93 8.23
CA ILE A 14 -2.85 14.05 7.40
C ILE A 14 -3.33 15.18 8.31
N PHE A 15 -2.92 16.41 8.03
CA PHE A 15 -3.43 17.59 8.71
C PHE A 15 -4.70 18.10 8.05
N SER A 16 -5.58 18.71 8.85
CA SER A 16 -6.79 19.39 8.41
C SER A 16 -6.46 20.59 7.50
N SER A 17 -6.35 20.34 6.19
CA SER A 17 -5.98 21.30 5.13
C SER A 17 -6.24 20.70 3.75
N THR A 18 -5.78 21.33 2.67
CA THR A 18 -5.82 20.72 1.34
C THR A 18 -4.80 19.58 1.20
N ILE A 19 -5.02 18.66 0.25
CA ILE A 19 -4.03 17.62 -0.08
C ILE A 19 -2.73 18.27 -0.55
N LYS A 20 -2.81 19.32 -1.39
CA LYS A 20 -1.65 20.11 -1.84
C LYS A 20 -0.85 20.64 -0.67
N THR A 21 -1.48 21.25 0.33
CA THR A 21 -0.79 21.74 1.54
C THR A 21 -0.12 20.61 2.30
N ASN A 22 -0.80 19.46 2.42
CA ASN A 22 -0.24 18.28 3.05
C ASN A 22 1.02 17.75 2.34
N ILE A 23 1.08 17.80 1.01
CA ILE A 23 2.26 17.39 0.22
C ILE A 23 3.39 18.43 0.34
N LEU A 24 3.07 19.72 0.16
CA LEU A 24 4.06 20.79 0.21
C LEU A 24 4.72 20.93 1.58
N PHE A 25 3.92 20.79 2.63
CA PHE A 25 4.38 20.77 4.01
C PHE A 25 5.36 21.89 4.36
N GLY A 26 4.97 23.13 4.03
CA GLY A 26 5.74 24.35 4.25
C GLY A 26 6.83 24.65 3.20
N LYS A 27 6.98 23.83 2.17
CA LYS A 27 7.84 24.12 1.01
C LYS A 27 7.14 25.02 -0.01
N VAL A 28 7.94 25.76 -0.76
CA VAL A 28 7.47 26.58 -1.90
C VAL A 28 6.90 25.67 -2.97
N TYR A 29 5.79 26.08 -3.58
CA TYR A 29 5.16 25.35 -4.67
C TYR A 29 5.97 25.50 -5.97
N ASP A 30 6.57 24.40 -6.40
CA ASP A 30 7.06 24.14 -7.75
C ASP A 30 6.07 23.23 -8.49
N HIS A 31 5.52 23.73 -9.60
CA HIS A 31 4.53 23.01 -10.42
C HIS A 31 5.08 21.72 -11.03
N ASN A 32 6.29 21.75 -11.57
CA ASN A 32 6.87 20.61 -12.28
C ASN A 32 7.24 19.50 -11.30
N LEU A 33 7.88 19.85 -10.18
CA LEU A 33 8.16 18.92 -9.10
C LEU A 33 6.87 18.31 -8.55
N PHE A 34 5.84 19.14 -8.32
CA PHE A 34 4.57 18.68 -7.77
C PHE A 34 3.89 17.67 -8.70
N ARG A 35 3.79 17.97 -10.00
CA ARG A 35 3.22 17.04 -10.99
C ARG A 35 4.01 15.74 -11.10
N ASN A 36 5.33 15.79 -10.99
CA ASN A 36 6.18 14.59 -10.98
C ASN A 36 5.91 13.73 -9.74
N VAL A 37 5.88 14.34 -8.56
CA VAL A 37 5.59 13.66 -7.29
C VAL A 37 4.21 13.01 -7.31
N VAL A 38 3.18 13.72 -7.77
CA VAL A 38 1.81 13.20 -7.87
C VAL A 38 1.75 11.93 -8.74
N LYS A 39 2.45 11.92 -9.87
CA LYS A 39 2.54 10.74 -10.74
C LYS A 39 3.36 9.62 -10.09
N ALA A 40 4.48 9.96 -9.44
CA ALA A 40 5.33 8.99 -8.76
C ALA A 40 4.59 8.26 -7.65
N THR A 41 3.64 8.94 -7.01
CA THR A 41 2.83 8.39 -5.93
C THR A 41 1.45 7.91 -6.35
N ALA A 42 1.11 7.90 -7.64
CA ALA A 42 -0.20 7.50 -8.16
C ALA A 42 -1.40 8.27 -7.55
N LEU A 43 -1.18 9.53 -7.14
CA LEU A 43 -2.25 10.39 -6.59
C LEU A 43 -3.12 11.00 -7.69
N ASP A 44 -2.68 10.95 -8.94
CA ASP A 44 -3.45 11.39 -10.11
C ASP A 44 -4.78 10.63 -10.24
N ILE A 45 -4.78 9.32 -9.95
CA ILE A 45 -5.98 8.49 -9.94
C ILE A 45 -6.96 8.94 -8.85
N ASP A 46 -6.43 9.30 -7.67
CA ASP A 46 -7.25 9.80 -6.56
C ASP A 46 -7.83 11.18 -6.88
N PHE A 47 -7.03 12.08 -7.44
CA PHE A 47 -7.46 13.44 -7.77
C PHE A 47 -8.60 13.46 -8.78
N ALA A 48 -8.60 12.54 -9.75
CA ALA A 48 -9.69 12.40 -10.71
C ALA A 48 -11.04 12.05 -10.07
N GLN A 49 -11.05 11.51 -8.85
CA GLN A 49 -12.27 11.14 -8.12
C GLN A 49 -12.66 12.16 -7.04
N LEU A 50 -11.80 13.13 -6.76
CA LEU A 50 -12.01 14.12 -5.71
C LEU A 50 -12.59 15.41 -6.30
N PRO A 51 -13.54 16.07 -5.60
CA PRO A 51 -14.30 17.19 -6.13
C PRO A 51 -13.44 18.42 -6.52
N ASN A 52 -12.28 18.60 -5.88
CA ASN A 52 -11.38 19.73 -6.12
C ASN A 52 -9.93 19.29 -6.36
N GLU A 53 -9.72 18.05 -6.85
CA GLU A 53 -8.40 17.49 -7.13
C GLU A 53 -7.42 17.71 -5.95
N GLU A 54 -6.24 18.28 -6.18
CA GLU A 54 -5.25 18.56 -5.13
C GLU A 54 -5.68 19.60 -4.09
N ASN A 55 -6.69 20.43 -4.41
CA ASN A 55 -7.21 21.47 -3.51
C ASN A 55 -8.34 20.96 -2.63
N THR A 56 -8.68 19.67 -2.71
CA THR A 56 -9.67 19.04 -1.84
C THR A 56 -9.24 19.16 -0.37
N LEU A 57 -10.12 19.71 0.46
CA LEU A 57 -9.94 19.76 1.91
C LEU A 57 -10.08 18.34 2.49
N VAL A 58 -9.14 17.98 3.36
CA VAL A 58 -9.08 16.68 4.06
C VAL A 58 -8.87 16.91 5.55
N GLY A 59 -9.21 15.92 6.37
CA GLY A 59 -9.14 16.00 7.84
C GLY A 59 -10.51 16.23 8.48
N ASP A 60 -10.54 16.88 9.64
CA ASP A 60 -11.73 16.91 10.54
C ASP A 60 -12.98 17.56 9.90
N GLN A 61 -12.76 18.49 8.97
CA GLN A 61 -13.82 19.23 8.27
C GLN A 61 -13.83 18.92 6.75
N GLY A 62 -13.10 17.89 6.33
CA GLY A 62 -12.85 17.59 4.92
C GLY A 62 -13.20 16.15 4.55
N VAL A 63 -12.80 15.76 3.34
CA VAL A 63 -12.93 14.39 2.86
C VAL A 63 -12.03 13.48 3.72
N MET A 64 -12.60 12.37 4.17
CA MET A 64 -11.84 11.30 4.82
C MET A 64 -11.10 10.49 3.75
N LEU A 65 -9.76 10.53 3.78
CA LEU A 65 -8.93 9.69 2.92
C LEU A 65 -8.87 8.26 3.45
N SER A 66 -8.85 7.28 2.55
CA SER A 66 -8.56 5.88 2.91
C SER A 66 -7.12 5.71 3.41
N GLY A 67 -6.82 4.58 4.06
CA GLY A 67 -5.45 4.28 4.53
C GLY A 67 -4.41 4.35 3.41
N GLY A 68 -4.70 3.74 2.26
CA GLY A 68 -3.82 3.78 1.10
C GLY A 68 -3.65 5.17 0.50
N GLN A 69 -4.70 6.00 0.49
CA GLN A 69 -4.59 7.40 0.07
C GLN A 69 -3.72 8.22 1.02
N LYS A 70 -3.90 8.04 2.33
CA LYS A 70 -3.03 8.67 3.34
C LYS A 70 -1.56 8.27 3.14
N ALA A 71 -1.30 6.99 2.90
CA ALA A 71 0.05 6.49 2.61
C ALA A 71 0.66 7.13 1.37
N ARG A 72 -0.10 7.24 0.26
CA ARG A 72 0.36 7.93 -0.96
C ARG A 72 0.65 9.41 -0.73
N VAL A 73 -0.19 10.13 0.03
CA VAL A 73 0.07 11.54 0.39
C VAL A 73 1.31 11.67 1.27
N ASN A 74 1.54 10.75 2.21
CA ASN A 74 2.72 10.76 3.07
C ASN A 74 4.01 10.48 2.28
N MET A 75 3.98 9.53 1.35
CA MET A 75 5.08 9.29 0.40
C MET A 75 5.33 10.54 -0.47
N ALA A 76 4.27 11.18 -0.97
CA ALA A 76 4.38 12.40 -1.78
C ALA A 76 5.04 13.53 -1.00
N ARG A 77 4.66 13.72 0.27
CA ARG A 77 5.29 14.65 1.20
C ARG A 77 6.80 14.39 1.35
N ALA A 78 7.19 13.12 1.44
CA ALA A 78 8.60 12.74 1.54
C ALA A 78 9.39 13.04 0.26
N LEU A 79 8.87 12.67 -0.91
CA LEU A 79 9.51 12.97 -2.19
C LEU A 79 9.66 14.48 -2.41
N TYR A 80 8.60 15.25 -2.09
CA TYR A 80 8.63 16.70 -2.24
C TYR A 80 9.65 17.39 -1.31
N ARG A 81 9.93 16.80 -0.16
CA ARG A 81 10.90 17.32 0.82
C ARG A 81 12.33 17.36 0.26
N ASN A 82 12.67 16.44 -0.65
CA ASN A 82 14.01 16.24 -1.24
C ASN A 82 15.13 16.25 -0.17
N ALA A 83 15.11 15.25 0.71
CA ALA A 83 16.13 15.07 1.75
C ALA A 83 17.34 14.29 1.24
N ASP A 84 18.38 14.15 2.07
CA ASP A 84 19.56 13.33 1.77
C ASP A 84 19.38 11.88 2.24
N ILE A 85 18.66 11.71 3.35
CA ILE A 85 18.39 10.42 4.01
C ILE A 85 16.88 10.22 4.16
N TYR A 86 16.39 9.04 3.80
CA TYR A 86 14.99 8.62 3.90
C TYR A 86 14.88 7.42 4.82
N LEU A 87 14.06 7.55 5.85
CA LEU A 87 13.69 6.49 6.77
C LEU A 87 12.23 6.14 6.49
N LEU A 88 11.98 4.96 5.92
CA LEU A 88 10.67 4.51 5.50
C LEU A 88 10.24 3.33 6.37
N ASP A 89 9.28 3.56 7.26
CA ASP A 89 8.76 2.54 8.16
C ASP A 89 7.48 1.94 7.58
N ASP A 90 7.63 0.79 6.91
CA ASP A 90 6.58 0.03 6.22
C ASP A 90 5.56 0.87 5.40
N PRO A 91 6.04 1.75 4.50
CA PRO A 91 5.20 2.76 3.84
C PRO A 91 4.23 2.17 2.81
N LEU A 92 4.36 0.89 2.47
CA LEU A 92 3.59 0.20 1.43
C LEU A 92 2.53 -0.77 1.99
N SER A 93 2.39 -0.86 3.30
CA SER A 93 1.48 -1.80 3.98
C SER A 93 0.00 -1.50 3.78
N ALA A 94 -0.37 -0.23 3.60
CA ALA A 94 -1.76 0.22 3.50
C ALA A 94 -2.28 0.33 2.06
N VAL A 95 -1.49 -0.06 1.06
CA VAL A 95 -1.84 0.05 -0.37
C VAL A 95 -1.96 -1.33 -1.02
N ASP A 96 -2.78 -1.44 -2.07
CA ASP A 96 -2.88 -2.66 -2.84
C ASP A 96 -1.57 -3.00 -3.58
N VAL A 97 -1.43 -4.26 -3.99
CA VAL A 97 -0.21 -4.80 -4.61
C VAL A 97 0.22 -4.02 -5.85
N LYS A 98 -0.72 -3.53 -6.68
CA LYS A 98 -0.39 -2.80 -7.91
C LYS A 98 0.18 -1.42 -7.57
N VAL A 99 -0.45 -0.71 -6.63
CA VAL A 99 0.03 0.57 -6.14
C VAL A 99 1.36 0.40 -5.39
N ALA A 100 1.51 -0.62 -4.55
CA ALA A 100 2.76 -0.92 -3.83
C ALA A 100 3.94 -1.08 -4.80
N LYS A 101 3.76 -1.89 -5.86
CA LYS A 101 4.78 -2.07 -6.91
C LYS A 101 5.10 -0.76 -7.64
N HIS A 102 4.09 0.05 -7.95
CA HIS A 102 4.29 1.36 -8.59
C HIS A 102 5.10 2.30 -7.69
N LEU A 103 4.72 2.43 -6.42
CA LEU A 103 5.43 3.26 -5.44
C LEU A 103 6.87 2.79 -5.27
N PHE A 104 7.09 1.49 -5.14
CA PHE A 104 8.43 0.94 -4.99
C PHE A 104 9.31 1.24 -6.22
N GLN A 105 8.83 0.94 -7.42
CA GLN A 105 9.63 1.14 -8.64
C GLN A 105 9.84 2.61 -8.99
N ARG A 106 8.78 3.43 -8.87
CA ARG A 106 8.82 4.83 -9.30
C ARG A 106 9.35 5.77 -8.23
N SER A 107 8.88 5.63 -6.99
CA SER A 107 9.29 6.51 -5.90
C SER A 107 10.61 6.05 -5.27
N ILE A 108 10.66 4.79 -4.79
CA ILE A 108 11.80 4.32 -3.98
C ILE A 108 13.02 4.00 -4.85
N LYS A 109 12.87 3.20 -5.92
CA LYS A 109 14.00 2.81 -6.76
C LYS A 109 14.50 3.89 -7.71
N ASN A 110 13.61 4.77 -8.20
CA ASN A 110 13.96 5.74 -9.23
C ASN A 110 14.16 7.13 -8.63
N ASP A 111 13.13 7.74 -8.04
CA ASP A 111 13.23 9.10 -7.54
C ASP A 111 14.21 9.23 -6.35
N LEU A 112 14.36 8.16 -5.55
CA LEU A 112 15.33 8.11 -4.44
C LEU A 112 16.65 7.38 -4.79
N ALA A 113 16.91 7.05 -6.06
CA ALA A 113 18.09 6.25 -6.47
C ALA A 113 19.44 6.81 -6.00
N ASN A 114 19.55 8.14 -5.95
CA ASN A 114 20.78 8.85 -5.56
C ASN A 114 20.77 9.31 -4.08
N LYS A 115 19.88 8.75 -3.26
CA LYS A 115 19.70 9.10 -1.84
C LYS A 115 20.00 7.90 -0.95
N ILE A 116 20.23 8.14 0.34
CA ILE A 116 20.28 7.05 1.33
C ILE A 116 18.84 6.71 1.69
N CYS A 117 18.38 5.50 1.36
CA CYS A 117 17.05 5.02 1.69
C CYS A 117 17.15 3.80 2.59
N ILE A 118 16.59 3.90 3.80
CA ILE A 118 16.40 2.77 4.72
C ILE A 118 14.92 2.43 4.69
N LEU A 119 14.61 1.27 4.14
CA LEU A 119 13.26 0.74 4.06
C LEU A 119 13.11 -0.40 5.08
N VAL A 120 12.22 -0.21 6.04
CA VAL A 120 11.70 -1.28 6.89
C VAL A 120 10.45 -1.83 6.21
N THR A 121 10.40 -3.13 5.97
CA THR A 121 9.22 -3.76 5.38
C THR A 121 9.19 -5.25 5.73
N HIS A 122 7.98 -5.79 5.79
CA HIS A 122 7.73 -7.22 5.87
C HIS A 122 7.55 -7.88 4.48
N GLN A 123 7.51 -7.07 3.41
CA GLN A 123 7.21 -7.55 2.05
C GLN A 123 8.47 -8.05 1.34
N ILE A 124 8.67 -9.37 1.34
CA ILE A 124 9.86 -10.04 0.75
C ILE A 124 10.09 -9.66 -0.71
N GLN A 125 9.02 -9.51 -1.48
CA GLN A 125 9.07 -9.20 -2.92
C GLN A 125 9.89 -7.96 -3.28
N PHE A 126 10.15 -7.06 -2.33
CA PHE A 126 10.99 -5.86 -2.53
C PHE A 126 12.46 -6.07 -2.12
N LEU A 127 12.77 -7.11 -1.36
CA LEU A 127 14.13 -7.39 -0.85
C LEU A 127 15.10 -7.74 -1.98
N GLN A 128 14.64 -8.43 -3.02
CA GLN A 128 15.44 -8.77 -4.20
C GLN A 128 16.06 -7.56 -4.91
N ASP A 129 15.44 -6.39 -4.78
CA ASP A 129 15.87 -5.14 -5.40
C ASP A 129 16.74 -4.28 -4.46
N ALA A 130 16.92 -4.70 -3.20
CA ALA A 130 17.69 -3.95 -2.22
C ALA A 130 19.21 -4.12 -2.45
N THR A 131 19.96 -3.03 -2.31
CA THR A 131 21.42 -3.06 -2.39
C THR A 131 22.05 -3.82 -1.23
N LYS A 132 21.39 -3.77 -0.06
CA LYS A 132 21.81 -4.46 1.16
C LYS A 132 20.59 -4.70 2.04
N ILE A 133 20.52 -5.89 2.62
CA ILE A 133 19.48 -6.32 3.54
C ILE A 133 20.14 -6.51 4.91
N ILE A 134 19.45 -6.05 5.95
CA ILE A 134 19.82 -6.24 7.34
C ILE A 134 18.71 -7.05 7.99
N VAL A 135 19.07 -8.19 8.59
CA VAL A 135 18.15 -9.02 9.35
C VAL A 135 18.42 -8.77 10.84
N LEU A 136 17.36 -8.39 11.56
CA LEU A 136 17.39 -8.14 12.99
C LEU A 136 16.63 -9.25 13.72
N ASN A 137 17.15 -9.70 14.85
CA ASN A 137 16.46 -10.60 15.77
C ASN A 137 16.69 -10.12 17.20
N ASN A 138 15.62 -9.90 17.97
CA ASN A 138 15.68 -9.43 19.36
C ASN A 138 16.59 -8.20 19.58
N GLY A 139 16.58 -7.25 18.62
CA GLY A 139 17.38 -6.03 18.69
C GLY A 139 18.84 -6.18 18.26
N GLU A 140 19.30 -7.39 17.91
CA GLU A 140 20.65 -7.65 17.41
C GLU A 140 20.65 -7.87 15.89
N MET A 141 21.68 -7.37 15.23
CA MET A 141 21.91 -7.65 13.81
C MET A 141 22.45 -9.08 13.67
N VAL A 142 21.62 -9.98 13.18
CA VAL A 142 22.01 -11.38 12.96
C VAL A 142 22.67 -11.56 11.61
N GLN A 143 22.26 -10.81 10.59
CA GLN A 143 22.81 -10.92 9.24
C GLN A 143 22.79 -9.61 8.47
N ILE A 144 23.71 -9.49 7.52
CA ILE A 144 23.83 -8.38 6.59
C ILE A 144 24.43 -8.88 5.28
N GLY A 145 23.82 -8.52 4.14
CA GLY A 145 24.27 -8.99 2.83
C GLY A 145 23.35 -8.57 1.71
N THR A 146 23.63 -9.02 0.50
CA THR A 146 22.68 -8.95 -0.62
C THR A 146 21.63 -10.05 -0.49
N TYR A 147 20.59 -10.00 -1.32
CA TYR A 147 19.55 -11.04 -1.34
C TYR A 147 20.13 -12.45 -1.61
N THR A 148 21.09 -12.55 -2.55
CA THR A 148 21.77 -13.81 -2.85
C THR A 148 22.65 -14.29 -1.70
N ASP A 149 23.41 -13.39 -1.06
CA ASP A 149 24.27 -13.76 0.08
C ASP A 149 23.46 -14.36 1.23
N LEU A 150 22.27 -13.81 1.49
CA LEU A 150 21.41 -14.26 2.57
C LEU A 150 20.70 -15.57 2.23
N LEU A 151 20.33 -15.80 0.97
CA LEU A 151 19.73 -17.05 0.49
C LEU A 151 20.69 -18.25 0.58
N ASP A 152 21.93 -18.06 0.15
CA ASP A 152 22.92 -19.14 0.08
C ASP A 152 23.45 -19.56 1.46
N SER A 153 23.22 -18.72 2.47
CA SER A 153 23.57 -19.01 3.84
C SER A 153 22.49 -19.93 4.47
N SER A 154 22.90 -21.08 5.03
CA SER A 154 22.03 -22.06 5.73
C SER A 154 21.47 -21.54 7.06
N THR A 155 20.79 -20.40 7.03
CA THR A 155 20.61 -19.51 8.18
C THR A 155 19.17 -19.09 8.42
N SER A 156 18.96 -18.23 9.43
CA SER A 156 17.66 -17.72 9.86
C SER A 156 16.87 -17.00 8.76
N PHE A 157 17.53 -16.41 7.75
CA PHE A 157 16.83 -15.72 6.67
C PHE A 157 16.13 -16.69 5.71
N ALA A 158 16.77 -17.80 5.33
CA ALA A 158 16.12 -18.82 4.50
C ALA A 158 14.87 -19.39 5.18
N ARG A 159 14.92 -19.64 6.51
CA ARG A 159 13.75 -20.07 7.28
C ARG A 159 12.66 -19.00 7.33
N LEU A 160 13.03 -17.73 7.52
CA LEU A 160 12.08 -16.62 7.49
C LEU A 160 11.38 -16.50 6.13
N LEU A 161 12.12 -16.69 5.03
CA LEU A 161 11.56 -16.73 3.68
C LEU A 161 10.59 -17.90 3.51
N ASP A 162 10.96 -19.10 3.98
CA ASP A 162 10.10 -20.28 3.92
C ASP A 162 8.80 -20.08 4.72
N ASP A 163 8.90 -19.56 5.95
CA ASP A 163 7.75 -19.30 6.81
C ASP A 163 6.81 -18.26 6.17
N ILE A 164 7.34 -17.17 5.64
CA ILE A 164 6.52 -16.13 4.99
C ILE A 164 5.90 -16.65 3.69
N HIS A 165 6.63 -17.41 2.87
CA HIS A 165 6.07 -18.04 1.67
C HIS A 165 4.94 -19.03 2.01
N GLN A 166 5.05 -19.76 3.12
CA GLN A 166 3.97 -20.63 3.60
C GLN A 166 2.76 -19.81 4.05
N PHE A 167 2.97 -18.72 4.79
CA PHE A 167 1.91 -17.80 5.20
C PHE A 167 1.17 -17.18 4.00
N GLU A 168 1.89 -16.72 2.97
CA GLU A 168 1.29 -16.13 1.77
C GLU A 168 0.50 -17.16 0.95
N GLN A 169 0.98 -18.41 0.84
CA GLN A 169 0.26 -19.49 0.20
C GLN A 169 -1.02 -19.87 0.96
N GLN A 170 -0.96 -19.90 2.28
CA GLN A 170 -2.12 -20.24 3.10
C GLN A 170 -3.21 -19.16 3.03
N HIS A 171 -2.82 -17.88 3.03
CA HIS A 171 -3.75 -16.76 2.85
C HIS A 171 -4.41 -16.75 1.47
N SER A 172 -3.66 -17.07 0.42
CA SER A 172 -4.21 -17.13 -0.95
C SER A 172 -5.15 -18.32 -1.15
N ILE A 173 -4.90 -19.44 -0.48
CA ILE A 173 -5.82 -20.59 -0.43
C ILE A 173 -7.11 -20.26 0.35
N GLU A 174 -7.01 -19.59 1.50
CA GLU A 174 -8.18 -19.18 2.30
C GLU A 174 -9.06 -18.16 1.56
N LEU A 175 -8.46 -17.19 0.88
CA LEU A 175 -9.20 -16.24 0.03
C LEU A 175 -9.90 -16.95 -1.11
N HIS A 176 -9.25 -17.91 -1.78
CA HIS A 176 -9.90 -18.72 -2.82
C HIS A 176 -11.04 -19.58 -2.28
N GLN A 177 -10.90 -20.16 -1.09
CA GLN A 177 -11.97 -20.92 -0.45
C GLN A 177 -13.16 -20.02 -0.10
N GLN A 178 -12.93 -18.85 0.49
CA GLN A 178 -14.01 -17.90 0.79
C GLN A 178 -14.73 -17.42 -0.46
N GLN A 179 -14.00 -17.13 -1.54
CA GLN A 179 -14.59 -16.73 -2.82
C GLN A 179 -15.40 -17.86 -3.47
N SER A 180 -14.94 -19.11 -3.33
CA SER A 180 -15.67 -20.30 -3.80
C SER A 180 -16.97 -20.52 -3.00
N ILE A 181 -16.93 -20.31 -1.68
CA ILE A 181 -18.09 -20.42 -0.78
C ILE A 181 -19.10 -19.30 -1.05
N LEU A 182 -18.63 -18.07 -1.29
CA LEU A 182 -19.48 -16.96 -1.74
C LEU A 182 -20.12 -17.24 -3.10
N SER A 183 -19.37 -17.83 -4.05
CA SER A 183 -19.90 -18.17 -5.36
C SER A 183 -20.96 -19.29 -5.30
N SER A 184 -20.80 -20.28 -4.42
CA SER A 184 -21.74 -21.39 -4.24
C SER A 184 -22.97 -21.00 -3.42
N THR A 185 -22.83 -20.08 -2.47
CA THR A 185 -23.98 -19.49 -1.77
C THR A 185 -24.78 -18.57 -2.68
N CYS A 186 -24.16 -17.75 -3.54
CA CYS A 186 -24.88 -16.95 -4.53
C CYS A 186 -25.68 -17.80 -5.54
N SER A 187 -25.17 -18.98 -5.95
CA SER A 187 -25.91 -19.86 -6.86
C SER A 187 -27.12 -20.55 -6.19
N ASN A 188 -27.09 -20.75 -4.87
CA ASN A 188 -28.23 -21.28 -4.12
C ASN A 188 -29.32 -20.22 -3.85
N VAL A 189 -28.96 -18.93 -3.74
CA VAL A 189 -29.96 -17.85 -3.55
C VAL A 189 -30.83 -17.67 -4.80
N ASP A 190 -30.29 -17.88 -6.00
CA ASP A 190 -31.04 -17.81 -7.25
C ASP A 190 -32.09 -18.93 -7.36
N GLU A 191 -31.78 -20.15 -6.89
CA GLU A 191 -32.75 -21.27 -6.85
C GLU A 191 -33.86 -21.04 -5.81
N GLU A 192 -33.56 -20.48 -4.64
CA GLU A 192 -34.58 -20.15 -3.64
C GLU A 192 -35.52 -19.02 -4.09
N MET A 193 -35.01 -17.99 -4.78
CA MET A 193 -35.82 -16.90 -5.36
C MET A 193 -36.75 -17.39 -6.49
N LEU A 194 -36.26 -18.29 -7.36
CA LEU A 194 -37.06 -18.91 -8.42
C LEU A 194 -38.16 -19.84 -7.87
N THR A 195 -37.88 -20.53 -6.76
CA THR A 195 -38.86 -21.42 -6.10
C THR A 195 -39.92 -20.62 -5.33
N PHE A 196 -39.55 -19.46 -4.77
CA PHE A 196 -40.48 -18.54 -4.12
C PHE A 196 -41.42 -17.87 -5.12
N SER A 197 -40.94 -17.41 -6.28
CA SER A 197 -41.79 -16.81 -7.33
C SER A 197 -42.82 -17.81 -7.91
N LYS A 198 -42.46 -19.08 -8.10
CA LYS A 198 -43.40 -20.11 -8.61
C LYS A 198 -44.52 -20.46 -7.63
N ASN A 199 -44.27 -20.36 -6.31
CA ASN A 199 -45.27 -20.62 -5.28
C ASN A 199 -46.24 -19.46 -5.05
N VAL A 200 -45.87 -18.23 -5.46
CA VAL A 200 -46.76 -17.06 -5.39
C VAL A 200 -47.75 -17.04 -6.55
N GLU A 201 -47.36 -17.44 -7.77
CA GLU A 201 -48.26 -17.47 -8.93
C GLU A 201 -49.35 -18.56 -8.85
N THR A 202 -49.11 -19.67 -8.14
CA THR A 202 -50.10 -20.75 -7.99
C THR A 202 -51.21 -20.43 -6.98
N LYS A 203 -51.00 -19.46 -6.06
CA LYS A 203 -52.04 -19.05 -5.09
C LYS A 203 -53.04 -18.03 -5.63
N GLN A 204 -52.79 -17.38 -6.77
CA GLN A 204 -53.70 -16.39 -7.36
C GLN A 204 -54.65 -16.93 -8.44
N LYS A 205 -54.51 -18.19 -8.87
CA LYS A 205 -55.41 -18.82 -9.87
C LYS A 205 -56.47 -19.76 -9.29
N GLY A 206 -56.61 -19.82 -7.97
CA GLY A 206 -57.55 -20.73 -7.27
C GLY A 206 -58.71 -20.05 -6.54
N ALA A 207 -59.01 -18.77 -6.81
CA ALA A 207 -60.10 -18.04 -6.17
C ALA A 207 -60.97 -17.30 -7.20
N VAL A 208 -61.71 -18.07 -8.01
CA VAL A 208 -63.06 -17.74 -8.51
C VAL A 208 -63.84 -19.05 -8.57
#